data_AF-A0A1H9KCX8-F1
#
_entry.id   AF-A0A1H9KCX8-F1
#
_cell.length_a   1.000
_cell.length_b   1.000
_cell.length_c   1.000
_cell.angle_alpha   90.00
_cell.angle_beta   90.00
_cell.angle_gamma   90.00
#
_symmetry.space_group_name_H-M   'P 1'
#
loop_
_entity.id
_entity.type
_entity.pdbx_description
1 polymer ?
#
loop_
_entity_poly.entity_id
_entity_poly.type
_entity_poly.pdbx_seq_one_letter_code
_entity_poly.pdbx_strand_id
1 'polypeptide(L)'
;MAAGRLNAGVVDWTRVYDSHGAADRVPGLLDRAERGGGEEVWAELWDRLCLHGETVFPASFAALPRLVELARTRARALELAGAIVRGAAHDHGSDALFADCTAAVTELRELVDHRLRTRPGDWLSSFRDLLATAGQYHWSAVLEDFTDDFYPLPCPHCAGEVTVAIGVHGCYAAIRDWDRGDVERRPLRPASPAELRGVGRWMYDTAVRDGQAGIAWGITYLFGRAQCPRCGTVFTIAEEYTSANLPPCPGR
;
A
#
# COMPACT_ATOMS: atom_id res chain seq x y z
N MET A 1 23.39 -4.48 37.26
CA MET A 1 23.24 -3.61 36.09
C MET A 1 22.31 -4.30 35.12
N ALA A 2 21.04 -3.92 35.15
CA ALA A 2 19.95 -4.60 34.46
C ALA A 2 19.63 -3.89 33.15
N ALA A 3 19.46 -4.69 32.11
CA ALA A 3 19.15 -4.30 30.74
C ALA A 3 17.83 -3.53 30.65
N GLY A 4 17.84 -2.43 29.89
CA GLY A 4 16.68 -1.62 29.57
C GLY A 4 15.67 -2.40 28.74
N ARG A 5 14.53 -2.73 29.35
CA ARG A 5 13.31 -3.09 28.65
C ARG A 5 12.69 -1.80 28.10
N LEU A 6 12.32 -1.80 26.83
CA LEU A 6 11.46 -0.77 26.27
C LEU A 6 10.11 -0.87 27.00
N ASN A 7 9.79 0.13 27.83
CA ASN A 7 8.47 0.27 28.41
C ASN A 7 7.48 0.55 27.28
N ALA A 8 6.34 -0.13 27.30
CA ALA A 8 5.13 0.32 26.62
C ALA A 8 4.86 1.76 27.08
N GLY A 9 5.26 2.74 26.27
CA GLY A 9 5.06 4.14 26.57
C GLY A 9 3.55 4.36 26.67
N VAL A 10 3.09 4.82 27.83
CA VAL A 10 1.74 5.32 28.00
C VAL A 10 1.57 6.45 26.98
N VAL A 11 0.86 6.17 25.89
CA VAL A 11 0.44 7.21 24.96
C VAL A 11 -0.39 8.19 25.76
N ASP A 12 0.03 9.46 25.75
CA ASP A 12 -0.78 10.54 26.30
C ASP A 12 -1.89 10.89 25.30
N TRP A 13 -3.01 10.16 25.40
CA TRP A 13 -4.19 10.33 24.56
C TRP A 13 -4.83 11.72 24.64
N THR A 14 -4.47 12.51 25.66
CA THR A 14 -4.95 13.89 25.79
C THR A 14 -4.23 14.86 24.86
N ARG A 15 -3.13 14.43 24.23
CA ARG A 15 -2.28 15.24 23.35
C ARG A 15 -2.31 14.79 21.89
N VAL A 16 -3.06 13.75 21.57
CA VAL A 16 -3.29 13.27 20.19
C VAL A 16 -4.71 13.58 19.75
N TYR A 17 -4.89 13.78 18.44
CA TYR A 17 -6.19 14.04 17.84
C TYR A 17 -6.55 12.94 16.83
N ASP A 18 -7.86 12.77 16.64
CA ASP A 18 -8.49 11.91 15.64
C ASP A 18 -9.34 12.75 14.66
N SER A 19 -10.10 12.11 13.76
CA SER A 19 -10.96 12.82 12.79
C SER A 19 -12.05 13.70 13.42
N HIS A 20 -12.36 13.52 14.71
CA HIS A 20 -13.36 14.27 15.47
C HIS A 20 -12.73 15.28 16.45
N GLY A 21 -11.40 15.43 16.46
CA GLY A 21 -10.69 16.27 17.41
C GLY A 21 -10.06 15.45 18.53
N ALA A 22 -10.55 15.55 19.76
CA ALA A 22 -9.93 14.86 20.90
C ALA A 22 -10.07 13.32 20.80
N ALA A 23 -8.96 12.61 21.01
CA ALA A 23 -8.87 11.15 20.84
C ALA A 23 -9.07 10.35 22.14
N ASP A 24 -9.63 10.95 23.19
CA ASP A 24 -9.80 10.33 24.53
C ASP A 24 -10.73 9.10 24.51
N ARG A 25 -11.58 8.99 23.49
CA ARG A 25 -12.50 7.83 23.32
C ARG A 25 -11.82 6.61 22.70
N VAL A 26 -10.71 6.78 21.98
CA VAL A 26 -10.03 5.68 21.25
C VAL A 26 -9.62 4.52 22.17
N PRO A 27 -8.98 4.75 23.34
CA PRO A 27 -8.64 3.66 24.27
C PRO A 27 -9.85 2.83 24.69
N GLY A 28 -10.97 3.49 25.03
CA GLY A 28 -12.20 2.81 25.44
C GLY A 28 -12.82 1.98 24.32
N LEU A 29 -12.66 2.40 23.06
CA LEU A 29 -13.10 1.63 21.89
C LEU A 29 -12.21 0.41 21.65
N LEU A 30 -10.89 0.52 21.78
CA LEU A 30 -9.94 -0.60 21.68
C LEU A 30 -10.22 -1.66 22.76
N ASP A 31 -10.47 -1.22 23.99
CA ASP A 31 -10.89 -2.04 25.12
C ASP A 31 -12.17 -2.83 24.85
N ARG A 32 -13.18 -2.18 24.25
CA ARG A 32 -14.43 -2.83 23.85
C ARG A 32 -14.20 -3.81 22.71
N ALA A 33 -13.37 -3.45 21.72
CA ALA A 33 -13.00 -4.32 20.62
C ALA A 33 -12.34 -5.62 21.12
N GLU A 34 -11.41 -5.52 22.07
CA GLU A 34 -10.77 -6.67 22.71
C GLU A 34 -11.80 -7.63 23.34
N ARG A 35 -12.76 -7.08 24.10
CA ARG A 35 -13.83 -7.85 24.77
C ARG A 35 -14.92 -8.41 23.84
N GLY A 36 -14.74 -8.31 22.53
CA GLY A 36 -15.70 -8.85 21.54
C GLY A 36 -16.67 -7.83 20.97
N GLY A 37 -16.29 -6.55 20.95
CA GLY A 37 -17.10 -5.47 20.37
C GLY A 37 -17.59 -5.77 18.95
N GLY A 38 -18.88 -5.49 18.73
CA GLY A 38 -19.57 -5.69 17.46
C GLY A 38 -19.21 -4.65 16.39
N GLU A 39 -19.94 -4.65 15.29
CA GLU A 39 -19.73 -3.79 14.12
C GLU A 39 -19.67 -2.30 14.43
N GLU A 40 -20.53 -1.79 15.32
CA GLU A 40 -20.53 -0.38 15.72
C GLU A 40 -19.20 0.09 16.30
N VAL A 41 -18.53 -0.75 17.12
CA VAL A 41 -17.23 -0.41 17.72
C VAL A 41 -16.17 -0.27 16.64
N TRP A 42 -16.18 -1.19 15.67
CA TRP A 42 -15.23 -1.15 14.57
C TRP A 42 -15.51 0.00 13.62
N ALA A 43 -16.78 0.27 13.29
CA ALA A 43 -17.18 1.39 12.46
C ALA A 43 -16.71 2.72 13.07
N GLU A 44 -16.87 2.90 14.38
CA GLU A 44 -16.37 4.11 15.07
C GLU A 44 -14.83 4.16 15.09
N LEU A 45 -14.14 3.04 15.29
CA LEU A 45 -12.67 2.99 15.19
C LEU A 45 -12.17 3.35 13.79
N TRP A 46 -12.83 2.85 12.74
CA TRP A 46 -12.52 3.20 11.35
C TRP A 46 -12.71 4.69 11.09
N ASP A 47 -13.87 5.23 11.47
CA ASP A 47 -14.20 6.65 11.26
C ASP A 47 -13.20 7.59 11.98
N ARG A 48 -12.76 7.22 13.20
CA ARG A 48 -11.79 8.00 13.99
C ARG A 48 -10.36 7.88 13.51
N LEU A 49 -9.90 6.66 13.23
CA LEU A 49 -8.47 6.35 13.02
C LEU A 49 -8.08 6.27 11.54
N CYS A 50 -9.03 6.08 10.63
CA CYS A 50 -8.76 5.95 9.21
C CYS A 50 -9.96 6.49 8.43
N LEU A 51 -10.12 7.81 8.43
CA LEU A 51 -11.24 8.48 7.81
C LEU A 51 -11.26 8.17 6.31
N HIS A 52 -12.41 7.69 5.83
CA HIS A 52 -12.63 7.18 4.47
C HIS A 52 -11.65 6.05 4.04
N GLY A 53 -10.98 5.39 4.99
CA GLY A 53 -10.05 4.29 4.72
C GLY A 53 -8.66 4.72 4.21
N GLU A 54 -8.38 6.02 4.21
CA GLU A 54 -7.17 6.59 3.61
C GLU A 54 -6.51 7.66 4.51
N THR A 55 -7.31 8.48 5.19
CA THR A 55 -6.80 9.61 5.98
C THR A 55 -6.54 9.18 7.42
N VAL A 56 -5.29 9.33 7.87
CA VAL A 56 -4.84 8.95 9.21
C VAL A 56 -4.51 10.17 10.06
N PHE A 57 -4.43 9.97 11.37
CA PHE A 57 -4.23 11.01 12.37
C PHE A 57 -3.19 10.54 13.41
N PRO A 58 -2.64 11.43 14.26
CA PRO A 58 -1.77 11.02 15.36
C PRO A 58 -2.33 9.89 16.24
N ALA A 59 -3.65 9.88 16.47
CA ALA A 59 -4.33 8.79 17.19
C ALA A 59 -4.22 7.43 16.49
N SER A 60 -4.12 7.40 15.15
CA SER A 60 -3.97 6.19 14.35
C SER A 60 -2.65 5.48 14.66
N PHE A 61 -1.55 6.23 14.69
CA PHE A 61 -0.23 5.71 15.01
C PHE A 61 -0.14 5.28 16.47
N ALA A 62 -0.71 6.07 17.38
CA ALA A 62 -0.83 5.70 18.79
C ALA A 62 -1.62 4.40 19.02
N ALA A 63 -2.66 4.13 18.22
CA ALA A 63 -3.45 2.91 18.31
C ALA A 63 -2.77 1.69 17.68
N LEU A 64 -1.81 1.90 16.78
CA LEU A 64 -1.26 0.85 15.91
C LEU A 64 -0.68 -0.33 16.68
N PRO A 65 0.15 -0.17 17.73
CA PRO A 65 0.66 -1.31 18.50
C PRO A 65 -0.45 -2.18 19.08
N ARG A 66 -1.51 -1.56 19.63
CA ARG A 66 -2.63 -2.28 20.23
C ARG A 66 -3.49 -2.98 19.18
N LEU A 67 -3.68 -2.36 18.01
CA LEU A 67 -4.37 -2.99 16.89
C LEU A 67 -3.62 -4.22 16.38
N VAL A 68 -2.28 -4.16 16.31
CA VAL A 68 -1.43 -5.29 15.90
C VAL A 68 -1.52 -6.46 16.89
N GLU A 69 -1.54 -6.19 18.19
CA GLU A 69 -1.78 -7.23 19.21
C GLU A 69 -3.14 -7.92 18.99
N LEU A 70 -4.20 -7.15 18.74
CA LEU A 70 -5.55 -7.67 18.48
C LEU A 70 -5.65 -8.42 17.15
N ALA A 71 -4.87 -8.03 16.15
CA ALA A 71 -4.87 -8.61 14.80
C ALA A 71 -4.55 -10.10 14.78
N ARG A 72 -3.87 -10.61 15.80
CA ARG A 72 -3.59 -12.05 15.98
C ARG A 72 -4.86 -12.90 16.11
N THR A 73 -5.96 -12.31 16.57
CA THR A 73 -7.22 -13.03 16.80
C THR A 73 -8.43 -12.38 16.11
N ARG A 74 -8.27 -11.15 15.59
CA ARG A 74 -9.36 -10.36 15.02
C ARG A 74 -8.99 -9.80 13.65
N ALA A 75 -9.63 -10.33 12.61
CA ALA A 75 -9.45 -9.90 11.21
C ALA A 75 -9.67 -8.39 11.02
N ARG A 76 -10.68 -7.81 11.69
CA ARG A 76 -10.97 -6.36 11.63
C ARG A 76 -9.85 -5.48 12.18
N ALA A 77 -9.12 -5.94 13.19
CA ALA A 77 -7.98 -5.22 13.72
C ALA A 77 -6.81 -5.22 12.72
N LEU A 78 -6.60 -6.34 12.03
CA LEU A 78 -5.61 -6.46 10.97
C LEU A 78 -5.93 -5.52 9.80
N GLU A 79 -7.18 -5.48 9.37
CA GLU A 79 -7.65 -4.62 8.27
C GLU A 79 -7.47 -3.13 8.59
N LEU A 80 -7.84 -2.71 9.81
CA LEU A 80 -7.67 -1.33 10.24
C LEU A 80 -6.19 -0.96 10.40
N ALA A 81 -5.37 -1.84 10.99
CA ALA A 81 -3.94 -1.62 11.11
C ALA A 81 -3.27 -1.49 9.73
N GLY A 82 -3.65 -2.33 8.77
CA GLY A 82 -3.19 -2.26 7.38
C GLY A 82 -3.53 -0.91 6.74
N ALA A 83 -4.80 -0.49 6.83
CA ALA A 83 -5.24 0.80 6.31
C ALA A 83 -4.50 2.00 6.93
N ILE A 84 -4.21 1.95 8.24
CA ILE A 84 -3.41 2.99 8.90
C ILE A 84 -2.01 3.07 8.30
N VAL A 85 -1.35 1.92 8.08
CA VAL A 85 0.00 1.91 7.48
C VAL A 85 -0.02 2.36 6.01
N ARG A 86 -1.07 2.05 5.25
CA ARG A 86 -1.22 2.59 3.88
C ARG A 86 -1.42 4.11 3.88
N GLY A 87 -2.24 4.62 4.80
CA GLY A 87 -2.49 6.06 4.95
C GLY A 87 -1.27 6.84 5.41
N ALA A 88 -0.35 6.21 6.16
CA ALA A 88 0.87 6.83 6.68
C ALA A 88 1.76 7.45 5.59
N ALA A 89 1.74 6.89 4.37
CA ALA A 89 2.52 7.40 3.25
C ALA A 89 2.12 8.82 2.79
N HIS A 90 0.89 9.23 3.09
CA HIS A 90 0.30 10.47 2.62
C HIS A 90 0.37 11.62 3.65
N ASP A 91 0.73 11.34 4.92
CA ASP A 91 0.74 12.34 6.01
C ASP A 91 2.15 12.67 6.50
N HIS A 92 2.74 13.73 5.92
CA HIS A 92 4.06 14.25 6.29
C HIS A 92 4.12 14.93 7.67
N GLY A 93 2.99 15.08 8.37
CA GLY A 93 2.94 15.69 9.70
C GLY A 93 3.29 14.75 10.85
N SER A 94 3.27 13.44 10.59
CA SER A 94 3.30 12.40 11.63
C SER A 94 4.51 11.45 11.52
N ASP A 95 5.53 11.78 10.72
CA ASP A 95 6.70 10.94 10.44
C ASP A 95 7.38 10.40 11.72
N ALA A 96 7.52 11.23 12.75
CA ALA A 96 8.13 10.83 14.02
C ALA A 96 7.27 9.80 14.78
N LEU A 97 5.95 9.99 14.81
CA LEU A 97 5.02 9.04 15.46
C LEU A 97 4.98 7.71 14.71
N PHE A 98 5.08 7.76 13.38
CA PHE A 98 5.17 6.56 12.57
C PHE A 98 6.50 5.83 12.74
N ALA A 99 7.62 6.56 12.86
CA ALA A 99 8.94 5.97 13.14
C ALA A 99 8.95 5.15 14.45
N ASP A 100 8.25 5.63 15.48
CA ASP A 100 8.09 4.92 16.76
C ASP A 100 7.30 3.61 16.62
N CYS A 101 6.53 3.44 15.53
CA CYS A 101 5.72 2.25 15.26
C CYS A 101 6.48 1.14 14.51
N THR A 102 7.79 1.29 14.24
CA THR A 102 8.57 0.35 13.41
C THR A 102 8.42 -1.13 13.83
N ALA A 103 8.42 -1.40 15.14
CA ALA A 103 8.24 -2.76 15.66
C ALA A 103 6.84 -3.31 15.37
N ALA A 104 5.79 -2.49 15.59
CA ALA A 104 4.41 -2.86 15.30
C ALA A 104 4.18 -3.09 13.80
N VAL A 105 4.76 -2.25 12.93
CA VAL A 105 4.69 -2.41 11.47
C VAL A 105 5.38 -3.72 11.02
N THR A 106 6.51 -4.07 11.63
CA THR A 106 7.22 -5.33 11.34
C THR A 106 6.37 -6.55 11.72
N GLU A 107 5.74 -6.53 12.90
CA GLU A 107 4.84 -7.59 13.33
C GLU A 107 3.58 -7.66 12.45
N LEU A 108 3.00 -6.51 12.10
CA LEU A 108 1.86 -6.44 11.19
C LEU A 108 2.17 -7.09 9.85
N ARG A 109 3.35 -6.82 9.27
CA ARG A 109 3.80 -7.44 8.01
C ARG A 109 3.76 -8.96 8.06
N GLU A 110 4.21 -9.56 9.15
CA GLU A 110 4.19 -11.02 9.34
C GLU A 110 2.76 -11.56 9.43
N LEU A 111 1.89 -10.86 10.16
CA LEU A 111 0.48 -11.23 10.29
C LEU A 111 -0.26 -11.14 8.95
N VAL A 112 0.00 -10.09 8.17
CA VAL A 112 -0.58 -9.89 6.83
C VAL A 112 -0.07 -10.97 5.87
N ASP A 113 1.24 -11.25 5.82
CA ASP A 113 1.78 -12.33 4.97
C ASP A 113 1.17 -13.69 5.35
N HIS A 114 0.97 -13.95 6.64
CA HIS A 114 0.30 -15.17 7.09
C HIS A 114 -1.16 -15.24 6.61
N ARG A 115 -1.93 -14.14 6.72
CA ARG A 115 -3.31 -14.06 6.22
C ARG A 115 -3.37 -14.29 4.71
N LEU A 116 -2.46 -13.72 3.93
CA LEU A 116 -2.46 -13.90 2.47
C LEU A 116 -2.37 -15.37 2.04
N ARG A 117 -1.62 -16.19 2.79
CA ARG A 117 -1.50 -17.63 2.52
C ARG A 117 -2.81 -18.39 2.73
N THR A 118 -3.74 -17.87 3.51
CA THR A 118 -5.08 -18.45 3.66
C THR A 118 -6.02 -18.08 2.51
N ARG A 119 -5.54 -17.28 1.54
CA ARG A 119 -6.26 -16.85 0.33
C ARG A 119 -7.62 -16.23 0.65
N PRO A 120 -7.65 -15.15 1.45
CA PRO A 120 -8.91 -14.54 1.84
C PRO A 120 -9.58 -13.90 0.62
N GLY A 121 -10.90 -13.68 0.67
CA GLY A 121 -11.65 -13.08 -0.44
C GLY A 121 -11.20 -11.66 -0.79
N ASP A 122 -10.62 -10.95 0.17
CA ASP A 122 -10.05 -9.60 0.06
C ASP A 122 -8.52 -9.63 -0.17
N TRP A 123 -8.00 -10.68 -0.82
CA TRP A 123 -6.55 -10.89 -1.00
C TRP A 123 -5.81 -9.65 -1.52
N LEU A 124 -6.36 -8.93 -2.51
CA LEU A 124 -5.71 -7.75 -3.08
C LEU A 124 -5.55 -6.62 -2.05
N SER A 125 -6.57 -6.38 -1.21
CA SER A 125 -6.51 -5.40 -0.13
C SER A 125 -5.41 -5.76 0.88
N SER A 126 -5.37 -7.02 1.30
CA SER A 126 -4.31 -7.54 2.18
C SER A 126 -2.92 -7.49 1.52
N PHE A 127 -2.84 -7.65 0.19
CA PHE A 127 -1.58 -7.58 -0.53
C PHE A 127 -1.05 -6.14 -0.58
N ARG A 128 -1.94 -5.16 -0.76
CA ARG A 128 -1.60 -3.73 -0.64
C ARG A 128 -1.10 -3.40 0.77
N ASP A 129 -1.72 -3.96 1.81
CA ASP A 129 -1.20 -3.83 3.19
C ASP A 129 0.21 -4.40 3.35
N LEU A 130 0.49 -5.55 2.73
CA LEU A 130 1.82 -6.15 2.74
C LEU A 130 2.84 -5.23 2.06
N LEU A 131 2.47 -4.60 0.95
CA LEU A 131 3.32 -3.63 0.25
C LEU A 131 3.61 -2.41 1.13
N ALA A 132 2.60 -1.82 1.75
CA ALA A 132 2.77 -0.66 2.62
C ALA A 132 3.64 -0.98 3.84
N THR A 133 3.42 -2.11 4.51
CA THR A 133 4.26 -2.55 5.64
C THR A 133 5.71 -2.88 5.23
N ALA A 134 5.97 -3.12 3.93
CA ALA A 134 7.30 -3.26 3.36
C ALA A 134 7.90 -1.93 2.84
N GLY A 135 7.24 -0.80 3.10
CA GLY A 135 7.65 0.53 2.64
C GLY A 135 7.43 0.77 1.14
N GLN A 136 6.73 -0.12 0.44
CA GLN A 136 6.40 -0.01 -0.98
C GLN A 136 5.09 0.79 -1.16
N TYR A 137 5.02 1.98 -0.56
CA TYR A 137 3.78 2.76 -0.49
C TYR A 137 3.22 3.17 -1.85
N HIS A 138 4.09 3.58 -2.79
CA HIS A 138 3.72 3.91 -4.15
C HIS A 138 3.04 2.72 -4.86
N TRP A 139 3.55 1.49 -4.67
CA TRP A 139 2.90 0.29 -5.20
C TRP A 139 1.60 -0.04 -4.45
N SER A 140 1.59 0.11 -3.12
CA SER A 140 0.37 -0.06 -2.32
C SER A 140 -0.76 0.89 -2.74
N ALA A 141 -0.43 2.09 -3.21
CA ALA A 141 -1.41 3.10 -3.57
C ALA A 141 -2.10 2.80 -4.91
N VAL A 142 -1.36 2.28 -5.88
CA VAL A 142 -1.83 2.16 -7.28
C VAL A 142 -2.16 0.74 -7.71
N LEU A 143 -1.67 -0.28 -7.02
CA LEU A 143 -1.87 -1.66 -7.48
C LEU A 143 -3.34 -2.05 -7.38
N GLU A 144 -3.92 -2.39 -8.53
CA GLU A 144 -5.27 -2.93 -8.65
C GLU A 144 -5.22 -4.38 -9.15
N ASP A 145 -6.34 -4.88 -9.69
CA ASP A 145 -6.47 -6.27 -10.10
C ASP A 145 -6.01 -6.55 -11.54
N PHE A 146 -5.53 -5.52 -12.25
CA PHE A 146 -5.18 -5.56 -13.67
C PHE A 146 -6.37 -5.93 -14.58
N THR A 147 -7.59 -5.56 -14.19
CA THR A 147 -8.74 -5.64 -15.09
C THR A 147 -8.70 -4.51 -16.12
N ASP A 148 -8.40 -3.27 -15.70
CA ASP A 148 -8.35 -2.07 -16.56
C ASP A 148 -7.43 -0.98 -15.97
N ASP A 149 -6.20 -1.36 -15.61
CA ASP A 149 -5.29 -0.46 -14.91
C ASP A 149 -4.61 0.53 -15.87
N PHE A 150 -4.51 1.78 -15.44
CA PHE A 150 -3.80 2.84 -16.17
C PHE A 150 -2.72 3.50 -15.31
N TYR A 151 -1.52 3.61 -15.86
CA TYR A 151 -0.37 4.24 -15.24
C TYR A 151 0.11 5.40 -16.13
N PRO A 152 -0.24 6.66 -15.80
CA PRO A 152 0.31 7.83 -16.48
C PRO A 152 1.76 8.05 -16.06
N LEU A 153 2.66 8.14 -17.05
CA LEU A 153 4.10 8.22 -16.82
C LEU A 153 4.76 9.23 -17.76
N PRO A 154 5.69 10.06 -17.29
CA PRO A 154 6.52 10.86 -18.18
C PRO A 154 7.51 9.93 -18.91
N CYS A 155 7.71 10.15 -20.21
CA CYS A 155 8.79 9.49 -20.93
C CYS A 155 10.14 10.02 -20.43
N PRO A 156 11.12 9.16 -20.06
CA PRO A 156 12.42 9.62 -19.55
C PRO A 156 13.27 10.37 -20.59
N HIS A 157 12.93 10.29 -21.87
CA HIS A 157 13.69 10.93 -22.94
C HIS A 157 13.09 12.27 -23.39
N CYS A 158 11.80 12.30 -23.72
CA CYS A 158 11.14 13.49 -24.25
C CYS A 158 10.22 14.20 -23.27
N ALA A 159 10.10 13.69 -22.02
CA ALA A 159 9.18 14.16 -20.99
C ALA A 159 7.69 14.16 -21.38
N GLY A 160 7.34 13.64 -22.57
CA GLY A 160 5.95 13.54 -22.99
C GLY A 160 5.20 12.52 -22.13
N GLU A 161 3.96 12.85 -21.78
CA GLU A 161 3.08 11.95 -21.05
C GLU A 161 2.76 10.70 -21.90
N VAL A 162 2.93 9.54 -21.29
CA VAL A 162 2.63 8.22 -21.84
C VAL A 162 1.68 7.53 -20.88
N THR A 163 0.55 7.07 -21.40
CA THR A 163 -0.37 6.21 -20.65
C THR A 163 -0.02 4.77 -20.88
N VAL A 164 0.28 4.03 -19.82
CA VAL A 164 0.47 2.58 -19.84
C VAL A 164 -0.83 1.94 -19.38
N ALA A 165 -1.45 1.15 -20.25
CA ALA A 165 -2.65 0.38 -19.97
C ALA A 165 -2.31 -1.10 -19.80
N ILE A 166 -2.77 -1.72 -18.72
CA ILE A 166 -2.62 -3.16 -18.44
C ILE A 166 -3.98 -3.70 -18.04
N GLY A 167 -4.61 -4.48 -18.92
CA GLY A 167 -5.85 -5.14 -18.56
C GLY A 167 -6.42 -6.06 -19.61
N VAL A 168 -7.67 -6.45 -19.42
CA VAL A 168 -8.40 -7.37 -20.31
C VAL A 168 -8.62 -6.78 -21.71
N HIS A 169 -8.56 -5.46 -21.83
CA HIS A 169 -8.67 -4.71 -23.09
C HIS A 169 -7.33 -4.55 -23.82
N GLY A 170 -6.26 -5.14 -23.29
CA GLY A 170 -4.92 -5.19 -23.90
C GLY A 170 -3.85 -4.60 -22.99
N CYS A 171 -2.60 -4.76 -23.45
CA CYS A 171 -1.42 -4.25 -22.77
C CYS A 171 -0.65 -3.34 -23.72
N TYR A 172 -0.74 -2.03 -23.53
CA TYR A 172 -0.12 -1.06 -24.45
C TYR A 172 0.33 0.24 -23.76
N ALA A 173 1.25 0.94 -24.40
CA ALA A 173 1.57 2.33 -24.14
C ALA A 173 0.91 3.21 -25.21
N ALA A 174 0.35 4.36 -24.84
CA ALA A 174 -0.38 5.24 -25.73
C ALA A 174 -0.23 6.72 -25.35
N ILE A 175 -0.67 7.59 -26.25
CA ILE A 175 -0.96 9.00 -25.93
C ILE A 175 -2.45 9.06 -25.62
N ARG A 176 -2.81 9.59 -24.44
CA ARG A 176 -4.20 9.79 -24.08
C ARG A 176 -4.69 11.10 -24.69
N ASP A 177 -5.63 10.97 -25.62
CA ASP A 177 -6.34 12.10 -26.23
C ASP A 177 -7.76 12.17 -25.64
N TRP A 178 -8.20 13.39 -25.32
CA TRP A 178 -9.49 13.60 -24.65
C TRP A 178 -10.68 13.17 -25.52
N ASP A 179 -10.62 13.45 -26.82
CA ASP A 179 -11.73 13.20 -27.74
C ASP A 179 -11.63 11.81 -28.39
N ARG A 180 -10.41 11.32 -28.58
CA ARG A 180 -10.12 10.09 -29.35
C ARG A 180 -9.72 8.90 -28.48
N GLY A 181 -9.59 9.10 -27.17
CA GLY A 181 -9.06 8.09 -26.25
C GLY A 181 -7.59 7.78 -26.52
N ASP A 182 -7.19 6.54 -26.29
CA ASP A 182 -5.79 6.12 -26.44
C ASP A 182 -5.39 5.92 -27.91
N VAL A 183 -4.58 6.85 -28.41
CA VAL A 183 -4.03 6.88 -29.77
C VAL A 183 -2.57 6.44 -29.82
N GLU A 184 -2.10 6.05 -31.01
CA GLU A 184 -0.72 5.62 -31.26
C GLU A 184 -0.24 4.46 -30.38
N ARG A 185 -1.13 3.51 -30.09
CA ARG A 185 -0.87 2.37 -29.21
C ARG A 185 0.36 1.57 -29.64
N ARG A 186 1.27 1.34 -28.70
CA ARG A 186 2.45 0.47 -28.82
C ARG A 186 2.30 -0.70 -27.86
N PRO A 187 2.48 -1.95 -28.29
CA PRO A 187 2.34 -3.10 -27.39
C PRO A 187 3.41 -3.05 -26.29
N LEU A 188 3.02 -3.40 -25.06
CA LEU A 188 3.98 -3.60 -23.98
C LEU A 188 4.77 -4.90 -24.20
N ARG A 189 5.96 -4.96 -23.59
CA ARG A 189 6.76 -6.18 -23.53
C ARG A 189 6.81 -6.66 -22.09
N PRO A 190 6.17 -7.78 -21.73
CA PRO A 190 6.25 -8.28 -20.37
C PRO A 190 7.68 -8.72 -20.06
N ALA A 191 8.10 -8.53 -18.81
CA ALA A 191 9.33 -9.12 -18.31
C ALA A 191 9.16 -10.64 -18.17
N SER A 192 10.23 -11.39 -18.45
CA SER A 192 10.24 -12.81 -18.06
C SER A 192 10.22 -12.93 -16.53
N PRO A 193 9.44 -13.86 -15.94
CA PRO A 193 9.50 -14.12 -14.51
C PRO A 193 10.91 -14.37 -13.97
N ALA A 194 11.79 -14.98 -14.78
CA ALA A 194 13.18 -15.23 -14.42
C ALA A 194 14.05 -13.96 -14.39
N GLU A 195 13.62 -12.89 -15.06
CA GLU A 195 14.33 -11.60 -15.13
C GLU A 195 13.88 -10.63 -14.04
N LEU A 196 12.74 -10.88 -13.38
CA LEU A 196 12.26 -10.08 -12.26
C LEU A 196 13.26 -10.10 -11.10
N ARG A 197 13.48 -8.93 -10.50
CA ARG A 197 14.38 -8.71 -9.35
C ARG A 197 13.72 -7.82 -8.31
N GLY A 198 14.29 -7.79 -7.10
CA GLY A 198 13.86 -6.90 -6.03
C GLY A 198 12.36 -6.99 -5.73
N VAL A 199 11.69 -5.83 -5.63
CA VAL A 199 10.26 -5.73 -5.33
C VAL A 199 9.40 -6.44 -6.37
N GLY A 200 9.70 -6.33 -7.66
CA GLY A 200 8.91 -6.99 -8.72
C GLY A 200 8.94 -8.51 -8.62
N ARG A 201 10.11 -9.08 -8.29
CA ARG A 201 10.23 -10.52 -8.05
C ARG A 201 9.44 -10.96 -6.82
N TRP A 202 9.55 -10.21 -5.74
CA TRP A 202 8.84 -10.51 -4.50
C TRP A 202 7.32 -10.44 -4.68
N MET A 203 6.83 -9.42 -5.39
CA MET A 203 5.40 -9.28 -5.71
C MET A 203 4.91 -10.46 -6.55
N TYR A 204 5.66 -10.82 -7.60
CA TYR A 204 5.33 -11.94 -8.47
C TYR A 204 5.30 -13.27 -7.71
N ASP A 205 6.35 -13.57 -6.94
CA ASP A 205 6.45 -14.83 -6.18
C ASP A 205 5.34 -14.93 -5.13
N THR A 206 4.96 -13.82 -4.49
CA THR A 206 3.85 -13.76 -3.55
C THR A 206 2.52 -14.09 -4.23
N ALA A 207 2.23 -13.44 -5.37
CA ALA A 207 1.02 -13.69 -6.14
C ALA A 207 0.95 -15.15 -6.64
N VAL A 208 2.07 -15.71 -7.12
CA VAL A 208 2.14 -17.11 -7.57
C VAL A 208 1.92 -18.09 -6.42
N ARG A 209 2.61 -17.89 -5.28
CA ARG A 209 2.45 -18.71 -4.06
C ARG A 209 0.99 -18.77 -3.63
N ASP A 210 0.30 -17.64 -3.70
CA ASP A 210 -1.07 -17.51 -3.21
C ASP A 210 -2.13 -17.84 -4.28
N GLY A 211 -1.72 -18.24 -5.49
CA GLY A 211 -2.61 -18.70 -6.56
C GLY A 211 -3.28 -17.57 -7.36
N GLN A 212 -2.77 -16.34 -7.25
CA GLN A 212 -3.30 -15.16 -7.93
C GLN A 212 -2.67 -14.98 -9.31
N ALA A 213 -3.05 -15.86 -10.24
CA ALA A 213 -2.46 -15.91 -11.58
C ALA A 213 -2.64 -14.60 -12.37
N GLY A 214 -3.81 -13.94 -12.25
CA GLY A 214 -4.08 -12.66 -12.91
C GLY A 214 -3.15 -11.54 -12.42
N ILE A 215 -2.99 -11.44 -11.10
CA ILE A 215 -2.06 -10.48 -10.48
C ILE A 215 -0.61 -10.78 -10.88
N ALA A 216 -0.18 -12.05 -10.81
CA ALA A 216 1.16 -12.45 -11.23
C ALA A 216 1.43 -12.11 -12.70
N TRP A 217 0.44 -12.31 -13.58
CA TRP A 217 0.51 -11.92 -14.99
C TRP A 217 0.66 -10.40 -15.15
N GLY A 218 -0.18 -9.60 -14.49
CA GLY A 218 -0.13 -8.14 -14.57
C GLY A 218 1.21 -7.56 -14.07
N ILE A 219 1.77 -8.15 -13.01
CA ILE A 219 3.11 -7.79 -12.49
C ILE A 219 4.19 -7.98 -13.58
N THR A 220 4.11 -8.98 -14.45
CA THR A 220 5.09 -9.13 -15.54
C THR A 220 5.05 -7.97 -16.53
N TYR A 221 3.88 -7.38 -16.77
CA TYR A 221 3.73 -6.19 -17.60
C TYR A 221 4.16 -4.93 -16.87
N LEU A 222 3.77 -4.78 -15.61
CA LEU A 222 4.10 -3.62 -14.79
C LEU A 222 5.62 -3.47 -14.59
N PHE A 223 6.34 -4.59 -14.44
CA PHE A 223 7.81 -4.63 -14.39
C PHE A 223 8.46 -4.88 -15.76
N GLY A 224 7.67 -4.84 -16.82
CA GLY A 224 8.10 -4.97 -18.21
C GLY A 224 8.55 -3.65 -18.81
N ARG A 225 8.50 -3.57 -20.14
CA ARG A 225 8.94 -2.41 -20.92
C ARG A 225 7.82 -1.81 -21.74
N ALA A 226 7.79 -0.49 -21.77
CA ALA A 226 6.95 0.31 -22.65
C ALA A 226 7.79 0.99 -23.74
N GLN A 227 7.16 1.33 -24.86
CA GLN A 227 7.75 2.18 -25.90
C GLN A 227 6.95 3.49 -25.96
N CYS A 228 7.64 4.63 -25.82
CA CYS A 228 7.02 5.94 -25.97
C CYS A 228 6.46 6.11 -27.40
N PRO A 229 5.17 6.40 -27.58
CA PRO A 229 4.59 6.59 -28.90
C PRO A 229 5.20 7.77 -29.67
N ARG A 230 5.61 8.84 -28.96
CA ARG A 230 6.14 10.08 -29.53
C ARG A 230 7.58 9.98 -30.03
N CYS A 231 8.49 9.49 -29.19
CA CYS A 231 9.93 9.47 -29.50
C CYS A 231 10.50 8.07 -29.74
N GLY A 232 9.72 7.01 -29.52
CA GLY A 232 10.14 5.63 -29.74
C GLY A 232 11.08 5.05 -28.66
N THR A 233 11.50 5.85 -27.68
CA THR A 233 12.33 5.37 -26.55
C THR A 233 11.64 4.25 -25.80
N VAL A 234 12.39 3.18 -25.53
CA VAL A 234 11.94 2.06 -24.70
C VAL A 234 12.43 2.26 -23.28
N PHE A 235 11.56 2.11 -22.29
CA PHE A 235 11.86 2.29 -20.87
C PHE A 235 11.17 1.24 -20.01
N THR A 236 11.64 1.06 -18.78
CA THR A 236 11.05 0.15 -17.80
C THR A 236 9.92 0.86 -17.07
N ILE A 237 8.70 0.30 -17.11
CA ILE A 237 7.50 0.96 -16.55
C ILE A 237 7.68 1.18 -15.04
N ALA A 238 8.08 0.13 -14.33
CA ALA A 238 8.27 0.18 -12.88
C ALA A 238 9.34 1.18 -12.43
N GLU A 239 10.44 1.33 -13.17
CA GLU A 239 11.51 2.28 -12.80
C GLU A 239 11.03 3.72 -12.92
N GLU A 240 10.36 4.07 -14.02
CA GLU A 240 9.80 5.41 -14.21
C GLU A 240 8.66 5.71 -13.22
N TYR A 241 7.80 4.73 -12.95
CA TYR A 241 6.73 4.89 -11.96
C TYR A 241 7.29 5.11 -10.56
N THR A 242 8.29 4.32 -10.19
CA THR A 242 9.00 4.47 -8.92
C THR A 242 9.67 5.84 -8.83
N SER A 243 10.37 6.29 -9.88
CA SER A 243 11.04 7.59 -9.89
C SER A 243 10.06 8.77 -9.81
N ALA A 244 8.84 8.63 -10.36
CA ALA A 244 7.84 9.68 -10.34
C ALA A 244 7.05 9.74 -9.02
N ASN A 245 6.93 8.62 -8.30
CA ASN A 245 6.04 8.49 -7.14
C ASN A 245 6.75 8.20 -5.81
N LEU A 246 8.03 7.84 -5.82
CA LEU A 246 8.83 7.86 -4.60
C LEU A 246 9.35 9.29 -4.36
N PRO A 247 9.10 9.89 -3.19
CA PRO A 247 9.77 11.13 -2.83
C PRO A 247 11.28 10.92 -2.86
N PRO A 248 12.07 11.90 -3.35
CA PRO A 248 13.52 11.80 -3.33
C PRO A 248 13.97 11.58 -1.88
N CYS A 249 14.78 10.54 -1.66
CA CYS A 249 15.33 10.24 -0.35
C CYS A 249 16.04 11.49 0.19
N PRO A 250 15.64 12.04 1.36
CA PRO A 250 16.33 13.18 1.94
C PRO A 250 17.74 12.75 2.38
N GLY A 251 18.73 13.00 1.53
CA GLY A 251 20.15 12.98 1.87
C GLY A 251 20.79 11.61 2.08
N ARG A 252 21.80 11.29 1.27
CA ARG A 252 22.94 10.50 1.74
C ARG A 252 23.84 11.38 2.62
#